data_AF-A0A7C9IRT4-F1
#
_entry.id   AF-A0A7C9IRT4-F1
#
_cell.length_a   1.000
_cell.length_b   1.000
_cell.length_c   1.000
_cell.angle_alpha   90.00
_cell.angle_beta   90.00
_cell.angle_gamma   90.00
#
_symmetry.space_group_name_H-M   'P 1'
#
loop_
_entity.id
_entity.type
_entity.pdbx_description
1 polymer ?
#
loop_
_entity_poly.entity_id
_entity_poly.type
_entity_poly.pdbx_seq_one_letter_code
_entity_poly.pdbx_strand_id
1 'polypeptide(L)'
;MSDKYANRESGNILREVIFIVFYHKRLILTVGCATFALFFALAVLLPSKYLCRSKFSVTMSQQIDPLQKDVYTDSKNQYMRILTGQREMILSNRVLSRVAEALFPGKSDAEYQKIVAQLGKDIEVTPPKGESFEATSDFIISYDNSSPQMAFNTVNTVTKVYQEVFTEITKNRTEYSYEFFKTQVDSLYATMHAKAKLLQDFESANALEMVDILNLDSNKGNTENGTKTLFNAAQTKRQSLREDYVALVKTIDDLEASMSANHGPAILPEMEGSGKAITAYSYKVAQLRMQIQEMETQFTPQYEPLLRLKQELQADITLLQNETQRYIAGKRIQAAGLNSMLEELDQAIALQEDSLRSTAQLRSTYAFLKNDYELARGAYADASAKLEQARQANSLSRPDLIVTLVDPATIPSTPYKPNRFGLVILGLFLGLFLGLSTAFTLDYFDHSIKTPEDIDRWCDLPLLGSLPHTET
;
A
#
# COMPACT_ATOMS: atom_id res chain seq x y z
N MET A 1 61.62 -60.90 25.94
CA MET A 1 61.87 -61.87 24.86
C MET A 1 60.93 -61.52 23.72
N SER A 2 61.33 -60.56 22.90
CA SER A 2 60.61 -60.14 21.70
C SER A 2 61.37 -60.60 20.45
N ASP A 3 60.65 -60.67 19.34
CA ASP A 3 61.12 -60.44 17.97
C ASP A 3 62.00 -61.45 17.22
N LYS A 4 62.31 -62.64 17.74
CA LYS A 4 63.08 -63.62 16.94
C LYS A 4 62.27 -64.60 16.08
N TYR A 5 60.97 -64.76 16.34
CA TYR A 5 60.11 -65.67 15.55
C TYR A 5 59.31 -64.95 14.47
N ALA A 6 58.93 -63.68 14.68
CA ALA A 6 58.21 -62.90 13.67
C ALA A 6 59.05 -62.62 12.40
N ASN A 7 60.38 -62.54 12.55
CA ASN A 7 61.30 -62.23 11.45
C ASN A 7 61.63 -63.43 10.54
N ARG A 8 61.22 -64.65 10.91
CA ARG A 8 61.48 -65.86 10.12
C ARG A 8 60.33 -66.18 9.16
N GLU A 9 59.10 -65.75 9.48
CA GLU A 9 57.96 -65.83 8.56
C GLU A 9 57.99 -64.72 7.50
N SER A 10 58.38 -63.50 7.87
CA SER A 10 58.43 -62.35 6.95
C SER A 10 59.45 -62.52 5.80
N GLY A 11 60.58 -63.18 6.04
CA GLY A 11 61.58 -63.48 5.02
C GLY A 11 61.12 -64.49 3.97
N ASN A 12 60.23 -65.41 4.36
CA ASN A 12 59.64 -66.40 3.44
C ASN A 12 58.54 -65.77 2.60
N ILE A 13 57.67 -64.94 3.18
CA ILE A 13 56.59 -64.25 2.47
C ILE A 13 57.14 -63.33 1.36
N LEU A 14 58.21 -62.58 1.63
CA LEU A 14 58.80 -61.69 0.62
C LEU A 14 59.42 -62.48 -0.54
N ARG A 15 60.06 -63.62 -0.26
CA ARG A 15 60.63 -64.51 -1.28
C ARG A 15 59.54 -65.17 -2.12
N GLU A 16 58.46 -65.59 -1.48
CA GLU A 16 57.28 -66.20 -2.12
C GLU A 16 56.59 -65.20 -3.07
N VAL A 17 56.35 -63.97 -2.60
CA VAL A 17 55.85 -62.87 -3.43
C VAL A 17 56.74 -62.60 -4.64
N ILE A 18 58.07 -62.54 -4.45
CA ILE A 18 59.02 -62.33 -5.54
C ILE A 18 58.99 -63.52 -6.51
N PHE A 19 58.91 -64.75 -6.01
CA PHE A 19 58.83 -65.95 -6.83
C PHE A 19 57.58 -65.96 -7.70
N ILE A 20 56.40 -65.68 -7.14
CA ILE A 20 55.12 -65.58 -7.87
C ILE A 20 55.21 -64.56 -8.99
N VAL A 21 55.80 -63.39 -8.71
CA VAL A 21 55.98 -62.32 -9.69
C VAL A 21 56.92 -62.75 -10.83
N PHE A 22 58.03 -63.42 -10.53
CA PHE A 22 58.97 -63.89 -11.56
C PHE A 22 58.43 -65.09 -12.36
N TYR A 23 57.72 -66.01 -11.70
CA TYR A 23 57.13 -67.20 -12.32
C TYR A 23 56.02 -66.81 -13.30
N HIS A 24 55.12 -65.89 -12.89
CA HIS A 24 54.03 -65.41 -13.73
C HIS A 24 54.34 -64.11 -14.49
N LYS A 25 55.63 -63.74 -14.66
CA LYS A 25 56.03 -62.48 -15.31
C LYS A 25 55.38 -62.24 -16.68
N ARG A 26 55.20 -63.30 -17.48
CA ARG A 26 54.54 -63.23 -18.79
C ARG A 26 53.04 -62.92 -18.68
N LEU A 27 52.37 -63.44 -17.65
CA LEU A 27 50.96 -63.22 -17.40
C LEU A 27 50.71 -61.81 -16.84
N ILE A 28 51.52 -61.38 -15.87
CA ILE A 28 51.47 -60.03 -15.32
C ILE A 28 51.67 -59.00 -16.44
N LEU A 29 52.66 -59.22 -17.31
CA LEU A 29 52.97 -58.31 -18.41
C LEU A 29 51.87 -58.32 -19.48
N THR A 30 51.28 -59.46 -19.83
CA THR A 30 50.19 -59.51 -20.82
C THR A 30 48.91 -58.84 -20.32
N VAL A 31 48.48 -59.13 -19.08
CA VAL A 31 47.30 -58.51 -18.45
C VAL A 31 47.54 -57.01 -18.23
N GLY A 32 48.72 -56.63 -17.74
CA GLY A 32 49.10 -55.24 -17.54
C GLY A 32 49.20 -54.45 -18.85
N CYS A 33 49.79 -55.03 -19.90
CA CYS A 33 49.83 -54.40 -21.22
C CYS A 33 48.45 -54.32 -21.86
N ALA A 34 47.59 -55.33 -21.73
CA ALA A 34 46.25 -55.32 -22.29
C ALA A 34 45.36 -54.23 -21.65
N THR A 35 45.41 -54.11 -20.32
CA THR A 35 44.69 -53.08 -19.56
C THR A 35 45.25 -51.68 -19.84
N PHE A 36 46.57 -51.52 -19.88
CA PHE A 36 47.19 -50.25 -20.29
C PHE A 36 46.80 -49.85 -21.71
N ALA A 37 46.85 -50.80 -22.66
CA ALA A 37 46.46 -50.57 -24.06
C ALA A 37 44.99 -50.18 -24.17
N LEU A 38 44.09 -50.76 -23.35
CA LEU A 38 42.67 -50.37 -23.29
C LEU A 38 42.51 -48.92 -22.82
N PHE A 39 43.15 -48.53 -21.71
CA PHE A 39 43.06 -47.17 -21.19
C PHE A 39 43.74 -46.13 -22.09
N PHE A 40 44.84 -46.52 -22.74
CA PHE A 40 45.50 -45.71 -23.76
C PHE A 40 44.61 -45.52 -24.99
N ALA A 41 43.98 -46.59 -25.47
CA ALA A 41 42.99 -46.53 -26.55
C ALA A 41 41.81 -45.62 -26.16
N LEU A 42 41.26 -45.77 -24.96
CA LEU A 42 40.21 -44.89 -24.44
C LEU A 42 40.64 -43.41 -24.39
N ALA A 43 41.87 -43.14 -23.94
CA ALA A 43 42.40 -41.76 -23.87
C ALA A 43 42.51 -41.09 -25.26
N VAL A 44 42.75 -41.87 -26.32
CA VAL A 44 42.87 -41.38 -27.70
C VAL A 44 41.52 -41.34 -28.42
N LEU A 45 40.67 -42.36 -28.22
CA LEU A 45 39.38 -42.52 -28.89
C LEU A 45 38.27 -41.61 -28.34
N LEU A 46 38.35 -41.25 -27.05
CA LEU A 46 37.34 -40.37 -26.45
C LEU A 46 37.38 -38.97 -27.08
N PRO A 47 36.23 -38.43 -27.52
CA PRO A 47 36.17 -37.14 -28.18
C PRO A 47 36.64 -36.03 -27.24
N SER A 48 37.50 -35.16 -27.75
CA SER A 48 37.88 -33.94 -27.07
C SER A 48 36.66 -33.04 -26.92
N LYS A 49 36.44 -32.56 -25.70
CA LYS A 49 35.46 -31.52 -25.40
C LYS A 49 36.17 -30.25 -24.97
N TYR A 50 35.72 -29.14 -25.53
CA TYR A 50 36.24 -27.80 -25.27
C TYR A 50 35.22 -27.02 -24.46
N LEU A 51 35.66 -26.45 -23.34
CA LEU A 51 34.82 -25.67 -22.45
C LEU A 51 35.05 -24.20 -22.71
N CYS A 52 33.97 -23.47 -23.05
CA CYS A 52 34.00 -22.02 -23.12
C CYS A 52 33.29 -21.44 -21.89
N ARG A 53 33.79 -20.29 -21.40
CA ARG A 53 33.26 -19.61 -20.21
C ARG A 53 33.19 -18.11 -20.45
N SER A 54 32.17 -17.47 -19.88
CA SER A 54 32.03 -16.02 -19.80
C SER A 54 31.67 -15.64 -18.37
N LYS A 55 32.31 -14.61 -17.83
CA LYS A 55 32.15 -14.17 -16.43
C LYS A 55 31.42 -12.85 -16.36
N PHE A 56 30.39 -12.81 -15.52
CA PHE A 56 29.66 -11.60 -15.16
C PHE A 56 29.85 -11.27 -13.69
N SER A 57 29.80 -9.97 -13.38
CA SER A 57 29.75 -9.46 -12.01
C SER A 57 28.50 -8.61 -11.82
N VAL A 58 27.85 -8.82 -10.69
CA VAL A 58 26.62 -8.16 -10.30
C VAL A 58 26.92 -7.19 -9.18
N THR A 59 26.74 -5.90 -9.47
CA THR A 59 26.94 -4.82 -8.49
C THR A 59 25.60 -4.18 -8.14
N MET A 60 25.35 -3.98 -6.85
CA MET A 60 24.16 -3.29 -6.36
C MET A 60 24.49 -1.82 -6.07
N SER A 61 23.60 -0.92 -6.48
CA SER A 61 23.69 0.49 -6.07
C SER A 61 23.28 0.59 -4.59
N GLN A 62 24.19 1.02 -3.71
CA GLN A 62 23.91 1.23 -2.27
C GLN A 62 23.15 2.55 -2.01
N GLN A 63 22.14 2.87 -2.81
CA GLN A 63 21.30 4.03 -2.49
C GLN A 63 20.32 3.64 -1.40
N ILE A 64 20.48 4.30 -0.24
CA ILE A 64 19.59 4.22 0.90
C ILE A 64 18.25 4.78 0.46
N ASP A 65 17.25 3.92 0.22
CA ASP A 65 15.86 4.36 0.16
C ASP A 65 15.49 4.86 1.58
N PRO A 66 15.26 6.18 1.77
CA PRO A 66 14.93 6.72 3.08
C PRO A 66 13.59 6.19 3.63
N LEU A 67 12.77 5.53 2.81
CA LEU A 67 11.50 4.90 3.17
C LEU A 67 11.63 3.40 3.49
N GLN A 68 12.76 2.76 3.16
CA GLN A 68 13.03 1.35 3.47
C GLN A 68 14.19 1.21 4.45
N LYS A 69 13.97 1.63 5.70
CA LYS A 69 14.95 1.45 6.78
C LYS A 69 15.16 -0.01 7.21
N ASP A 70 14.27 -0.92 6.82
CA ASP A 70 14.20 -2.27 7.43
C ASP A 70 14.75 -3.42 6.56
N VAL A 71 15.30 -3.17 5.37
CA VAL A 71 15.80 -4.26 4.49
C VAL A 71 17.29 -4.60 4.74
N TYR A 72 17.97 -3.88 5.65
CA TYR A 72 19.42 -3.94 5.80
C TYR A 72 20.00 -5.20 6.48
N THR A 73 19.19 -6.17 6.92
CA THR A 73 19.69 -7.28 7.72
C THR A 73 20.04 -8.56 6.94
N ASP A 74 19.81 -8.60 5.62
CA ASP A 74 19.99 -9.85 4.86
C ASP A 74 20.68 -9.67 3.49
N SER A 75 21.74 -8.86 3.46
CA SER A 75 22.56 -8.67 2.26
C SER A 75 23.10 -9.99 1.70
N LYS A 76 23.30 -11.01 2.55
CA LYS A 76 23.83 -12.32 2.15
C LYS A 76 22.80 -13.15 1.38
N ASN A 77 21.53 -13.24 1.82
CA ASN A 77 20.51 -13.94 1.03
C ASN A 77 20.08 -13.14 -0.19
N GLN A 78 20.28 -11.82 -0.20
CA GLN A 78 19.94 -10.96 -1.33
C GLN A 78 20.76 -11.29 -2.58
N TYR A 79 22.09 -11.44 -2.48
CA TYR A 79 22.94 -11.85 -3.62
C TYR A 79 22.57 -13.26 -4.11
N MET A 80 22.32 -14.21 -3.20
CA MET A 80 21.94 -15.57 -3.59
C MET A 80 20.62 -15.59 -4.38
N ARG A 81 19.58 -14.86 -3.93
CA ARG A 81 18.30 -14.74 -4.66
C ARG A 81 18.47 -14.10 -6.03
N ILE A 82 19.29 -13.06 -6.10
CA ILE A 82 19.56 -12.34 -7.35
C ILE A 82 20.29 -13.23 -8.34
N LEU A 83 21.37 -13.90 -7.93
CA LEU A 83 22.15 -14.77 -8.82
C LEU A 83 21.36 -16.00 -9.26
N THR A 84 20.51 -16.53 -8.38
CA THR A 84 19.53 -17.58 -8.75
C THR A 84 18.55 -17.05 -9.79
N GLY A 85 18.03 -15.84 -9.62
CA GLY A 85 17.18 -15.17 -10.61
C GLY A 85 17.90 -14.92 -11.94
N GLN A 86 19.18 -14.55 -11.94
CA GLN A 86 19.97 -14.41 -13.17
C GLN A 86 20.13 -15.75 -13.89
N ARG A 87 20.40 -16.83 -13.15
CA ARG A 87 20.45 -18.18 -13.70
C ARG A 87 19.11 -18.58 -14.33
N GLU A 88 18.00 -18.40 -13.63
CA GLU A 88 16.67 -18.70 -14.17
C GLU A 88 16.35 -17.87 -15.41
N MET A 89 16.75 -16.59 -15.42
CA MET A 89 16.56 -15.71 -16.57
C MET A 89 17.39 -16.16 -17.79
N ILE A 90 18.67 -16.49 -17.60
CA ILE A 90 19.56 -16.98 -18.67
C ILE A 90 19.02 -18.30 -19.26
N LEU A 91 18.52 -19.20 -18.41
CA LEU A 91 17.95 -20.49 -18.79
C LEU A 91 16.47 -20.40 -19.17
N SER A 92 15.88 -19.20 -19.18
CA SER A 92 14.48 -19.02 -19.52
C SER A 92 14.23 -19.30 -21.00
N ASN A 93 13.01 -19.75 -21.32
CA ASN A 93 12.60 -19.98 -22.70
C ASN A 93 12.83 -18.72 -23.58
N ARG A 94 12.59 -17.52 -23.04
CA ARG A 94 12.75 -16.26 -23.76
C ARG A 94 14.20 -16.00 -24.21
N VAL A 95 15.19 -16.36 -23.39
CA VAL A 95 16.60 -16.21 -23.74
C VAL A 95 17.03 -17.36 -24.63
N LEU A 96 16.75 -18.60 -24.24
CA LEU A 96 17.19 -19.79 -24.97
C LEU A 96 16.58 -19.89 -26.38
N SER A 97 15.33 -19.46 -26.59
CA SER A 97 14.72 -19.44 -27.92
C SER A 97 15.42 -18.46 -28.86
N ARG A 98 15.68 -17.24 -28.39
CA ARG A 98 16.43 -16.21 -29.16
C ARG A 98 17.87 -16.66 -29.44
N VAL A 99 18.50 -17.35 -28.49
CA VAL A 99 19.83 -17.97 -28.70
C VAL A 99 19.76 -19.06 -29.77
N ALA A 100 18.76 -19.95 -29.71
CA ALA A 100 18.59 -21.02 -30.68
C ALA A 100 18.37 -20.48 -32.11
N GLU A 101 17.53 -19.45 -32.25
CA GLU A 101 17.30 -18.73 -33.52
C GLU A 101 18.57 -18.07 -34.07
N ALA A 102 19.36 -17.44 -33.19
CA ALA A 102 20.60 -16.77 -33.58
C ALA A 102 21.72 -17.75 -33.99
N LEU A 103 21.81 -18.91 -33.32
CA LEU A 103 22.83 -19.93 -33.62
C LEU A 103 22.45 -20.82 -34.82
N PHE A 104 21.17 -21.11 -34.99
CA PHE A 104 20.66 -22.05 -36.00
C PHE A 104 19.50 -21.44 -36.80
N PRO A 105 19.77 -20.43 -37.64
CA PRO A 105 18.72 -19.77 -38.40
C PRO A 105 18.07 -20.73 -39.41
N GLY A 106 16.76 -20.55 -39.64
CA GLY A 106 16.00 -21.27 -40.67
C GLY A 106 15.53 -22.68 -40.30
N LYS A 107 15.49 -23.01 -38.99
CA LYS A 107 14.92 -24.28 -38.49
C LYS A 107 13.40 -24.19 -38.32
N SER A 108 12.74 -25.35 -38.23
CA SER A 108 11.30 -25.41 -37.91
C SER A 108 11.05 -25.22 -36.41
N ASP A 109 9.83 -24.81 -36.02
CA ASP A 109 9.46 -24.60 -34.61
C ASP A 109 9.69 -25.84 -33.73
N ALA A 110 9.38 -27.03 -34.27
CA ALA A 110 9.61 -28.30 -33.56
C ALA A 110 11.11 -28.61 -33.37
N GLU A 111 11.95 -28.19 -34.30
CA GLU A 111 13.42 -28.30 -34.17
C GLU A 111 13.95 -27.28 -33.17
N TYR A 112 13.45 -26.04 -33.17
CA TYR A 112 13.84 -25.04 -32.18
C TYR A 112 13.50 -25.49 -30.76
N GLN A 113 12.32 -26.06 -30.51
CA GLN A 113 11.97 -26.58 -29.19
C GLN A 113 12.95 -27.65 -28.68
N LYS A 114 13.41 -28.54 -29.58
CA LYS A 114 14.44 -29.54 -29.24
C LYS A 114 15.78 -28.89 -28.93
N ILE A 115 16.19 -27.91 -29.74
CA ILE A 115 17.44 -27.16 -29.54
C ILE A 115 17.39 -26.39 -28.21
N VAL A 116 16.28 -25.71 -27.91
CA VAL A 116 16.08 -24.98 -26.65
C VAL A 116 16.18 -25.92 -25.45
N ALA A 117 15.51 -27.08 -25.51
CA ALA A 117 15.58 -28.07 -24.44
C ALA A 117 17.01 -28.61 -24.25
N GLN A 118 17.74 -28.82 -25.34
CA GLN A 118 19.13 -29.26 -25.29
C GLN A 118 20.06 -28.16 -24.73
N LEU A 119 19.92 -26.92 -25.20
CA LEU A 119 20.67 -25.77 -24.68
C LEU A 119 20.41 -25.56 -23.19
N GLY A 120 19.17 -25.69 -22.72
CA GLY A 120 18.83 -25.56 -21.30
C GLY A 120 19.45 -26.65 -20.41
N LYS A 121 19.78 -27.82 -20.98
CA LYS A 121 20.47 -28.91 -20.29
C LYS A 121 21.99 -28.74 -20.30
N ASP A 122 22.53 -28.29 -21.43
CA ASP A 122 23.97 -28.26 -21.66
C ASP A 122 24.63 -26.94 -21.21
N ILE A 123 23.86 -25.84 -21.12
CA ILE A 123 24.36 -24.55 -20.59
C ILE A 123 24.33 -24.60 -19.06
N GLU A 124 25.49 -24.37 -18.46
CA GLU A 124 25.62 -24.27 -17.01
C GLU A 124 25.86 -22.82 -16.59
N VAL A 125 25.11 -22.36 -15.59
CA VAL A 125 25.32 -21.08 -14.92
C VAL A 125 25.71 -21.36 -13.48
N THR A 126 26.97 -21.12 -13.15
CA THR A 126 27.56 -21.49 -11.86
C THR A 126 28.30 -20.32 -11.22
N PRO A 127 28.37 -20.25 -9.88
CA PRO A 127 29.29 -19.34 -9.19
C PRO A 127 30.76 -19.69 -9.50
N PRO A 128 31.70 -18.74 -9.36
CA PRO A 128 33.13 -19.01 -9.50
C PRO A 128 33.62 -20.05 -8.48
N LYS A 129 34.63 -20.84 -8.87
CA LYS A 129 35.47 -21.68 -7.98
C LYS A 129 34.73 -22.61 -6.99
N GLY A 130 33.60 -23.22 -7.36
CA GLY A 130 32.92 -24.20 -6.49
C GLY A 130 32.38 -23.60 -5.18
N GLU A 131 32.33 -22.26 -5.12
CA GLU A 131 31.65 -21.50 -4.06
C GLU A 131 30.14 -21.66 -4.22
N SER A 132 29.36 -21.42 -3.17
CA SER A 132 27.91 -21.27 -3.32
C SER A 132 27.59 -19.84 -3.78
N PHE A 133 26.41 -19.62 -4.36
CA PHE A 133 25.91 -18.28 -4.66
C PHE A 133 25.76 -17.37 -3.41
N GLU A 134 26.07 -17.87 -2.21
CA GLU A 134 26.01 -17.13 -0.95
C GLU A 134 27.28 -16.31 -0.64
N ALA A 135 28.38 -16.52 -1.38
CA ALA A 135 29.68 -15.92 -1.08
C ALA A 135 30.27 -15.05 -2.20
N THR A 136 29.55 -14.87 -3.30
CA THR A 136 30.07 -14.23 -4.51
C THR A 136 29.07 -13.24 -5.10
N SER A 137 29.57 -12.21 -5.78
CA SER A 137 28.81 -11.28 -6.62
C SER A 137 28.82 -11.69 -8.10
N ASP A 138 29.52 -12.77 -8.44
CA ASP A 138 29.85 -13.10 -9.81
C ASP A 138 29.17 -14.41 -10.22
N PHE A 139 28.90 -14.57 -11.52
CA PHE A 139 28.45 -15.82 -12.09
C PHE A 139 29.15 -16.10 -13.42
N ILE A 140 29.28 -17.38 -13.74
CA ILE A 140 29.94 -17.86 -14.94
C ILE A 140 28.91 -18.61 -15.78
N ILE A 141 28.78 -18.21 -17.04
CA ILE A 141 28.06 -18.97 -18.06
C ILE A 141 29.07 -19.87 -18.74
N SER A 142 28.77 -21.17 -18.84
CA SER A 142 29.67 -22.14 -19.46
C SER A 142 28.94 -23.15 -20.32
N TYR A 143 29.62 -23.63 -21.35
CA TYR A 143 29.11 -24.62 -22.29
C TYR A 143 30.27 -25.42 -22.88
N ASP A 144 30.15 -26.76 -22.88
CA ASP A 144 31.13 -27.67 -23.47
C ASP A 144 30.65 -28.24 -24.82
N ASN A 145 31.53 -28.21 -25.82
CA ASN A 145 31.24 -28.79 -27.13
C ASN A 145 32.49 -29.45 -27.73
N SER A 146 32.29 -30.42 -28.63
CA SER A 146 33.40 -31.04 -29.36
C SER A 146 34.09 -30.07 -30.35
N SER A 147 33.38 -29.04 -30.81
CA SER A 147 33.96 -27.96 -31.63
C SER A 147 34.29 -26.74 -30.75
N PRO A 148 35.55 -26.26 -30.73
CA PRO A 148 35.93 -25.03 -30.04
C PRO A 148 35.13 -23.81 -30.50
N GLN A 149 34.83 -23.73 -31.80
CA GLN A 149 34.10 -22.62 -32.39
C GLN A 149 32.64 -22.61 -31.97
N MET A 150 32.00 -23.79 -31.93
CA MET A 150 30.62 -23.90 -31.46
C MET A 150 30.53 -23.57 -29.96
N ALA A 151 31.50 -24.02 -29.16
CA ALA A 151 31.56 -23.68 -27.74
C ALA A 151 31.61 -22.15 -27.53
N PHE A 152 32.48 -21.47 -28.27
CA PHE A 152 32.60 -20.01 -28.25
C PHE A 152 31.33 -19.31 -28.74
N ASN A 153 30.82 -19.69 -29.93
CA ASN A 153 29.65 -19.06 -30.53
C ASN A 153 28.43 -19.16 -29.60
N THR A 154 28.21 -20.33 -28.97
CA THR A 154 27.10 -20.52 -28.04
C THR A 154 27.22 -19.60 -26.83
N VAL A 155 28.36 -19.61 -26.11
CA VAL A 155 28.51 -18.77 -24.90
C VAL A 155 28.45 -17.28 -25.25
N ASN A 156 29.06 -16.85 -26.36
CA ASN A 156 29.02 -15.47 -26.81
C ASN A 156 27.59 -15.02 -27.17
N THR A 157 26.83 -15.88 -27.85
CA THR A 157 25.44 -15.58 -28.23
C THR A 157 24.53 -15.53 -27.00
N VAL A 158 24.66 -16.50 -26.07
CA VAL A 158 23.93 -16.48 -24.79
C VAL A 158 24.21 -15.20 -24.02
N THR A 159 25.49 -14.83 -23.90
CA THR A 159 25.96 -13.60 -23.23
C THR A 159 25.27 -12.37 -23.83
N LYS A 160 25.29 -12.24 -25.16
CA LYS A 160 24.69 -11.09 -25.88
C LYS A 160 23.17 -11.04 -25.71
N VAL A 161 22.47 -12.15 -25.98
CA VAL A 161 21.01 -12.22 -25.89
C VAL A 161 20.53 -11.97 -24.46
N TYR A 162 21.23 -12.51 -23.46
CA TYR A 162 20.93 -12.26 -22.06
C TYR A 162 21.03 -10.77 -21.72
N GLN A 163 22.11 -10.08 -22.13
CA GLN A 163 22.27 -8.64 -21.89
C GLN A 163 21.15 -7.82 -22.55
N GLU A 164 20.75 -8.18 -23.77
CA GLU A 164 19.63 -7.54 -24.48
C GLU A 164 18.31 -7.71 -23.74
N VAL A 165 17.96 -8.95 -23.35
CA VAL A 165 16.72 -9.23 -22.60
C VAL A 165 16.74 -8.58 -21.22
N PHE A 166 17.88 -8.58 -20.53
CA PHE A 166 18.06 -7.91 -19.24
C PHE A 166 17.81 -6.41 -19.34
N THR A 167 18.36 -5.77 -20.37
CA THR A 167 18.14 -4.35 -20.64
C THR A 167 16.68 -4.07 -20.97
N GLU A 168 16.03 -4.92 -21.78
CA GLU A 168 14.62 -4.79 -22.16
C GLU A 168 13.69 -4.86 -20.93
N ILE A 169 13.88 -5.86 -20.07
CA ILE A 169 13.08 -6.03 -18.84
C ILE A 169 13.28 -4.86 -17.88
N THR A 170 14.54 -4.44 -17.69
CA THR A 170 14.88 -3.34 -16.78
C THR A 170 14.31 -2.01 -17.29
N LYS A 171 14.42 -1.73 -18.59
CA LYS A 171 13.85 -0.52 -19.21
C LYS A 171 12.33 -0.48 -19.09
N ASN A 172 11.65 -1.58 -19.39
CA ASN A 172 10.19 -1.65 -19.33
C ASN A 172 9.67 -1.36 -17.90
N ARG A 173 10.32 -1.89 -16.86
CA ARG A 173 9.90 -1.68 -15.46
C ARG A 173 9.92 -0.21 -15.05
N THR A 174 10.96 0.54 -15.44
CA THR A 174 11.12 1.96 -15.08
C THR A 174 10.14 2.85 -15.85
N GLU A 175 9.86 2.53 -17.12
CA GLU A 175 8.96 3.31 -17.98
C GLU A 175 7.48 3.15 -17.55
N TYR A 176 7.06 1.94 -17.15
CA TYR A 176 5.69 1.69 -16.65
C TYR A 176 5.37 2.44 -15.35
N SER A 177 6.32 2.53 -14.41
CA SER A 177 6.08 3.26 -13.15
C SER A 177 5.90 4.75 -13.38
N TYR A 178 6.70 5.36 -14.26
CA TYR A 178 6.58 6.79 -14.59
C TYR A 178 5.26 7.10 -15.30
N GLU A 179 4.91 6.36 -16.36
CA GLU A 179 3.65 6.61 -17.10
C GLU A 179 2.40 6.34 -16.25
N PHE A 180 2.46 5.36 -15.33
CA PHE A 180 1.40 5.14 -14.35
C PHE A 180 1.17 6.38 -13.46
N PHE A 181 2.22 6.90 -12.84
CA PHE A 181 2.10 8.08 -11.97
C PHE A 181 1.70 9.33 -12.76
N LYS A 182 2.19 9.48 -13.99
CA LYS A 182 1.83 10.60 -14.86
C LYS A 182 0.34 10.59 -15.20
N THR A 183 -0.19 9.44 -15.62
CA THR A 183 -1.63 9.28 -15.89
C THR A 183 -2.47 9.58 -14.65
N GLN A 184 -2.01 9.14 -13.47
CA GLN A 184 -2.68 9.41 -12.20
C GLN A 184 -2.70 10.91 -11.85
N VAL A 185 -1.58 11.62 -12.06
CA VAL A 185 -1.47 13.07 -11.84
C VAL A 185 -2.39 13.83 -12.79
N ASP A 186 -2.41 13.48 -14.08
CA ASP A 186 -3.26 14.13 -15.08
C ASP A 186 -4.77 13.99 -14.73
N SER A 187 -5.18 12.79 -14.30
CA SER A 187 -6.55 12.55 -13.85
C SER A 187 -6.92 13.35 -12.60
N LEU A 188 -6.01 13.43 -11.62
CA LEU A 188 -6.24 14.19 -10.38
C LEU A 188 -6.22 15.70 -10.65
N TYR A 189 -5.37 16.18 -11.55
CA TYR A 189 -5.35 17.56 -12.00
C TYR A 189 -6.68 17.96 -12.63
N ALA A 190 -7.22 17.14 -13.55
CA ALA A 190 -8.52 17.38 -14.17
C ALA A 190 -9.65 17.42 -13.12
N THR A 191 -9.62 16.50 -12.14
CA THR A 191 -10.60 16.45 -11.05
C THR A 191 -10.51 17.69 -10.15
N MET A 192 -9.30 18.07 -9.74
CA MET A 192 -9.04 19.28 -8.94
C MET A 192 -9.52 20.52 -9.69
N HIS A 193 -9.23 20.65 -10.99
CA HIS A 193 -9.68 21.78 -11.79
C HIS A 193 -11.20 21.84 -11.92
N ALA A 194 -11.88 20.71 -12.11
CA ALA A 194 -13.33 20.67 -12.15
C ALA A 194 -13.94 21.13 -10.81
N LYS A 195 -13.38 20.70 -9.68
CA LYS A 195 -13.81 21.13 -8.33
C LYS A 195 -13.50 22.60 -8.07
N ALA A 196 -12.33 23.08 -8.47
CA ALA A 196 -11.94 24.49 -8.39
C ALA A 196 -12.91 25.37 -9.19
N LYS A 197 -13.29 24.93 -10.40
CA LYS A 197 -14.26 25.62 -11.24
C LYS A 197 -15.64 25.67 -10.58
N LEU A 198 -16.12 24.56 -10.00
CA LEU A 198 -17.39 24.56 -9.27
C LEU A 198 -17.38 25.52 -8.08
N LEU A 199 -16.28 25.58 -7.32
CA LEU A 199 -16.11 26.54 -6.23
C LEU A 199 -16.11 27.99 -6.75
N GLN A 200 -15.35 28.26 -7.81
CA GLN A 200 -15.27 29.59 -8.43
C GLN A 200 -16.62 30.04 -9.01
N ASP A 201 -17.32 29.16 -9.73
CA ASP A 201 -18.64 29.44 -10.30
C ASP A 201 -19.63 29.76 -9.16
N PHE A 202 -19.59 29.00 -8.05
CA PHE A 202 -20.40 29.27 -6.86
C PHE A 202 -20.06 30.62 -6.20
N GLU A 203 -18.77 30.93 -6.01
CA GLU A 203 -18.32 32.21 -5.46
C GLU A 203 -18.74 33.38 -6.34
N SER A 204 -18.64 33.25 -7.67
CA SER A 204 -19.01 34.29 -8.63
C SER A 204 -20.52 34.52 -8.69
N ALA A 205 -21.33 33.46 -8.61
CA ALA A 205 -22.78 33.55 -8.64
C ALA A 205 -23.38 34.18 -7.37
N ASN A 206 -22.64 34.14 -6.26
CA ASN A 206 -23.10 34.60 -4.93
C ASN A 206 -22.11 35.62 -4.33
N ALA A 207 -21.54 36.50 -5.17
CA ALA A 207 -20.40 37.32 -4.81
C ALA A 207 -20.67 38.30 -3.64
N LEU A 208 -21.91 38.78 -3.49
CA LEU A 208 -22.30 39.71 -2.43
C LEU A 208 -22.38 38.98 -1.08
N GLU A 209 -23.05 37.84 -1.06
CA GLU A 209 -23.24 36.97 0.11
C GLU A 209 -21.90 36.37 0.57
N MET A 210 -20.96 36.20 -0.36
CA MET A 210 -19.61 35.71 -0.06
C MET A 210 -18.83 36.66 0.83
N VAL A 211 -19.06 37.97 0.75
CA VAL A 211 -18.45 38.95 1.65
C VAL A 211 -18.86 38.66 3.10
N ASP A 212 -20.15 38.42 3.33
CA ASP A 212 -20.67 38.09 4.65
C ASP A 212 -20.16 36.73 5.15
N ILE A 213 -20.17 35.72 4.28
CA ILE A 213 -19.69 34.36 4.60
C ILE A 213 -18.20 34.37 4.98
N LEU A 214 -17.35 35.09 4.23
CA LEU A 214 -15.91 35.17 4.49
C LEU A 214 -15.60 35.97 5.76
N ASN A 215 -16.37 37.02 6.05
CA ASN A 215 -16.26 37.79 7.29
C ASN A 215 -16.71 36.97 8.52
N LEU A 216 -17.71 36.10 8.37
CA LEU A 216 -18.14 35.16 9.41
C LEU A 216 -17.10 34.07 9.69
N ASP A 217 -16.44 33.55 8.66
CA ASP A 217 -15.47 32.46 8.78
C ASP A 217 -14.11 32.92 9.35
N SER A 218 -13.75 34.19 9.13
CA SER A 218 -12.56 34.81 9.72
C SER A 218 -12.76 35.22 11.18
N ASN A 219 -14.00 35.46 11.62
CA ASN A 219 -14.35 35.91 12.96
C ASN A 219 -15.26 34.89 13.68
N LYS A 220 -14.76 33.65 13.81
CA LYS A 220 -15.46 32.39 14.16
C LYS A 220 -16.37 32.35 15.41
N GLY A 221 -16.52 33.43 16.18
CA GLY A 221 -17.29 33.41 17.43
C GLY A 221 -18.12 34.65 17.75
N ASN A 222 -17.82 35.82 17.18
CA ASN A 222 -18.45 37.06 17.65
C ASN A 222 -19.62 37.52 16.77
N THR A 223 -19.52 37.37 15.44
CA THR A 223 -20.54 37.89 14.52
C THR A 223 -21.78 37.00 14.46
N GLU A 224 -21.62 35.67 14.43
CA GLU A 224 -22.76 34.72 14.41
C GLU A 224 -23.56 34.77 15.73
N ASN A 225 -22.87 34.97 16.85
CA ASN A 225 -23.50 35.22 18.14
C ASN A 225 -24.18 36.59 18.18
N GLY A 226 -23.62 37.60 17.52
CA GLY A 226 -24.23 38.93 17.38
C GLY A 226 -25.58 38.90 16.67
N THR A 227 -25.66 38.26 15.50
CA THR A 227 -26.92 38.21 14.74
C THR A 227 -27.98 37.36 15.44
N LYS A 228 -27.59 36.21 16.03
CA LYS A 228 -28.51 35.38 16.83
C LYS A 228 -29.00 36.10 18.09
N THR A 229 -28.14 36.85 18.77
CA THR A 229 -28.53 37.60 19.97
C THR A 229 -29.48 38.74 19.64
N LEU A 230 -29.24 39.47 18.54
CA LEU A 230 -30.16 40.50 18.04
C LEU A 230 -31.52 39.92 17.63
N PHE A 231 -31.54 38.79 16.93
CA PHE A 231 -32.78 38.09 16.58
C PHE A 231 -33.57 37.66 17.83
N ASN A 232 -32.90 37.05 18.81
CA ASN A 232 -33.52 36.65 20.07
C ASN A 232 -34.05 37.86 20.85
N ALA A 233 -33.30 38.96 20.89
CA ALA A 233 -33.74 40.19 21.53
C ALA A 233 -35.00 40.78 20.87
N ALA A 234 -35.06 40.76 19.53
CA ALA A 234 -36.24 41.17 18.77
C ALA A 234 -37.46 40.27 19.08
N GLN A 235 -37.27 38.95 19.13
CA GLN A 235 -38.31 38.00 19.52
C GLN A 235 -38.82 38.22 20.95
N THR A 236 -37.92 38.43 21.92
CA THR A 236 -38.30 38.76 23.30
C THR A 236 -39.07 40.07 23.37
N LYS A 237 -38.63 41.09 22.63
CA LYS A 237 -39.32 42.38 22.58
C LYS A 237 -40.72 42.23 21.98
N ARG A 238 -40.86 41.44 20.90
CA ARG A 238 -42.15 41.12 20.30
C ARG A 238 -43.09 40.43 21.29
N GLN A 239 -42.59 39.44 22.02
CA GLN A 239 -43.38 38.73 23.02
C GLN A 239 -43.90 39.69 24.10
N SER A 240 -43.05 40.59 24.62
CA SER A 240 -43.47 41.59 25.61
C SER A 240 -44.54 42.55 25.07
N LEU A 241 -44.37 43.06 23.84
CA LEU A 241 -45.36 43.94 23.20
C LEU A 241 -46.69 43.22 22.96
N ARG A 242 -46.65 41.92 22.65
CA ARG A 242 -47.84 41.11 22.41
C ARG A 242 -48.61 40.87 23.71
N GLU A 243 -47.90 40.63 24.81
CA GLU A 243 -48.50 40.53 26.14
C GLU A 243 -49.18 41.85 26.55
N ASP A 244 -48.50 42.98 26.35
CA ASP A 244 -49.06 44.31 26.59
C ASP A 244 -50.31 44.58 25.73
N TYR A 245 -50.26 44.24 24.43
CA TYR A 245 -51.38 44.38 23.52
C TYR A 245 -52.59 43.53 23.94
N VAL A 246 -52.37 42.25 24.26
CA VAL A 246 -53.45 41.33 24.69
C VAL A 246 -54.07 41.79 26.01
N ALA A 247 -53.25 42.23 26.97
CA ALA A 247 -53.73 42.80 28.22
C ALA A 247 -54.60 44.04 27.97
N LEU A 248 -54.16 44.93 27.07
CA LEU A 248 -54.88 46.14 26.72
C LEU A 248 -56.22 45.86 26.02
N VAL A 249 -56.23 44.95 25.04
CA VAL A 249 -57.46 44.53 24.35
C VAL A 249 -58.44 43.92 25.34
N LYS A 250 -57.97 43.05 26.24
CA LYS A 250 -58.81 42.49 27.29
C LYS A 250 -59.43 43.57 28.18
N THR A 251 -58.67 44.60 28.56
CA THR A 251 -59.25 45.72 29.34
C THR A 251 -60.32 46.50 28.57
N ILE A 252 -60.17 46.65 27.25
CA ILE A 252 -61.17 47.28 26.39
C ILE A 252 -62.44 46.41 26.36
N ASP A 253 -62.30 45.11 26.13
CA ASP A 253 -63.41 44.17 26.06
C ASP A 253 -64.19 44.12 27.39
N ASP A 254 -63.48 44.06 28.52
CA ASP A 254 -64.07 44.06 29.86
C ASP A 254 -64.85 45.38 30.13
N LEU A 255 -64.31 46.53 29.71
CA LEU A 255 -64.98 47.83 29.83
C LEU A 255 -66.24 47.92 28.96
N GLU A 256 -66.18 47.44 27.72
CA GLU A 256 -67.32 47.43 26.80
C GLU A 256 -68.45 46.51 27.27
N ALA A 257 -68.10 45.33 27.80
CA ALA A 257 -69.05 44.42 28.42
C ALA A 257 -69.74 45.08 29.63
N SER A 258 -68.99 45.81 30.46
CA SER A 258 -69.54 46.51 31.63
C SER A 258 -70.51 47.65 31.27
N MET A 259 -70.25 48.38 30.18
CA MET A 259 -71.17 49.41 29.67
C MET A 259 -72.48 48.80 29.15
N SER A 260 -72.40 47.64 28.50
CA SER A 260 -73.56 46.96 27.90
C SER A 260 -74.52 46.36 28.93
N ALA A 261 -74.04 46.10 30.15
CA ALA A 261 -74.82 45.45 31.21
C ALA A 261 -75.85 46.37 31.91
N ASN A 262 -75.97 47.66 31.59
CA ASN A 262 -76.93 48.63 32.17
C ASN A 262 -76.84 48.83 33.72
N HIS A 263 -75.92 48.13 34.40
CA HIS A 263 -75.68 48.23 35.84
C HIS A 263 -74.62 49.28 36.22
N GLY A 264 -74.07 50.01 35.24
CA GLY A 264 -72.94 50.90 35.41
C GLY A 264 -71.61 50.14 35.30
N PRO A 265 -70.51 50.79 34.88
CA PRO A 265 -69.21 50.14 34.73
C PRO A 265 -68.76 49.53 36.06
N ALA A 266 -68.16 48.34 36.00
CA ALA A 266 -67.53 47.73 37.16
C ALA A 266 -66.48 48.70 37.72
N ILE A 267 -66.48 48.91 39.04
CA ILE A 267 -65.48 49.74 39.72
C ILE A 267 -64.14 49.01 39.59
N LEU A 268 -63.35 49.39 38.57
CA LEU A 268 -62.02 48.86 38.38
C LEU A 268 -61.07 49.58 39.35
N PRO A 269 -60.20 48.85 40.07
CA PRO A 269 -59.22 49.47 40.95
C PRO A 269 -58.29 50.39 40.14
N GLU A 270 -58.18 51.64 40.60
CA GLU A 270 -57.10 52.58 40.28
C GLU A 270 -56.87 52.84 38.78
N MET A 271 -57.78 53.61 38.17
CA MET A 271 -57.58 54.13 36.82
C MET A 271 -56.81 55.47 36.83
N GLU A 272 -55.77 55.60 36.01
CA GLU A 272 -55.04 56.87 35.83
C GLU A 272 -55.72 57.83 34.82
N GLY A 273 -55.44 59.13 34.95
CA GLY A 273 -55.89 60.16 33.98
C GLY A 273 -57.41 60.30 33.90
N SER A 274 -57.96 60.21 32.67
CA SER A 274 -59.42 60.24 32.40
C SER A 274 -60.19 59.15 33.15
N GLY A 275 -59.51 58.08 33.56
CA GLY A 275 -60.08 57.06 34.43
C GLY A 275 -60.48 57.56 35.82
N LYS A 276 -59.86 58.63 36.34
CA LYS A 276 -60.26 59.25 37.62
C LYS A 276 -61.65 59.91 37.55
N ALA A 277 -62.03 60.41 36.39
CA ALA A 277 -63.37 60.94 36.17
C ALA A 277 -64.40 59.81 36.13
N ILE A 278 -64.06 58.67 35.50
CA ILE A 278 -64.90 57.46 35.49
C ILE A 278 -65.14 56.97 36.92
N THR A 279 -64.09 56.87 37.76
CA THR A 279 -64.26 56.44 39.16
C THR A 279 -65.11 57.42 39.97
N ALA A 280 -64.92 58.73 39.79
CA ALA A 280 -65.73 59.76 40.46
C ALA A 280 -67.22 59.68 40.06
N TYR A 281 -67.53 59.61 38.76
CA TYR A 281 -68.90 59.47 38.27
C TYR A 281 -69.51 58.12 38.68
N SER A 282 -68.74 57.03 38.65
CA SER A 282 -69.20 55.71 39.10
C SER A 282 -69.59 55.72 40.57
N TYR A 283 -68.81 56.40 41.43
CA TYR A 283 -69.12 56.56 42.85
C TYR A 283 -70.39 57.41 43.04
N LYS A 284 -70.51 58.53 42.32
CA LYS A 284 -71.70 59.40 42.38
C LYS A 284 -72.96 58.66 41.92
N VAL A 285 -72.89 57.90 40.82
CA VAL A 285 -73.98 57.05 40.33
C VAL A 285 -74.38 55.98 41.36
N ALA A 286 -73.41 55.33 42.01
CA ALA A 286 -73.69 54.36 43.07
C ALA A 286 -74.40 55.01 44.28
N GLN A 287 -73.93 56.17 44.72
CA GLN A 287 -74.57 56.93 45.81
C GLN A 287 -76.00 57.36 45.46
N LEU A 288 -76.21 57.92 44.26
CA LEU A 288 -77.53 58.34 43.80
C LEU A 288 -78.50 57.16 43.67
N ARG A 289 -78.03 56.00 43.20
CA ARG A 289 -78.83 54.75 43.18
C ARG A 289 -79.26 54.34 44.58
N MET A 290 -78.36 54.38 45.57
CA MET A 290 -78.69 54.07 46.96
C MET A 290 -79.73 55.05 47.53
N GLN A 291 -79.54 56.36 47.31
CA GLN A 291 -80.47 57.39 47.78
C GLN A 291 -81.84 57.27 47.12
N ILE A 292 -81.91 56.99 45.81
CA ILE A 292 -83.17 56.74 45.10
C ILE A 292 -83.85 55.50 45.67
N GLN A 293 -83.12 54.40 45.85
CA GLN A 293 -83.68 53.17 46.41
C GLN A 293 -84.24 53.37 47.82
N GLU A 294 -83.54 54.13 48.67
CA GLU A 294 -84.03 54.51 50.01
C GLU A 294 -85.30 55.38 49.92
N MET A 295 -85.31 56.40 49.06
CA MET A 295 -86.48 57.27 48.88
C MET A 295 -87.68 56.55 48.25
N GLU A 296 -87.47 55.58 47.36
CA GLU A 296 -88.54 54.78 46.75
C GLU A 296 -89.26 53.89 47.76
N THR A 297 -88.62 53.53 48.88
CA THR A 297 -89.30 52.79 49.96
C THR A 297 -90.25 53.65 50.79
N GLN A 298 -90.06 54.97 50.79
CA GLN A 298 -90.77 55.91 51.69
C GLN A 298 -91.72 56.87 50.96
N PHE A 299 -91.52 57.11 49.65
CA PHE A 299 -92.24 58.12 48.89
C PHE A 299 -92.87 57.55 47.61
N THR A 300 -93.95 58.18 47.13
CA THR A 300 -94.60 57.78 45.87
C THR A 300 -93.78 58.21 44.64
N PRO A 301 -93.91 57.50 43.50
CA PRO A 301 -93.13 57.78 42.28
C PRO A 301 -93.26 59.19 41.71
N GLN A 302 -94.26 59.97 42.13
CA GLN A 302 -94.57 61.33 41.66
C GLN A 302 -94.01 62.43 42.57
N TYR A 303 -93.27 62.07 43.62
CA TYR A 303 -92.67 63.04 44.53
C TYR A 303 -91.56 63.85 43.83
N GLU A 304 -91.75 65.18 43.76
CA GLU A 304 -90.88 66.10 43.00
C GLU A 304 -89.37 65.94 43.33
N PRO A 305 -88.92 65.80 44.59
CA PRO A 305 -87.51 65.52 44.91
C PRO A 305 -86.99 64.17 44.38
N LEU A 306 -87.82 63.12 44.35
CA LEU A 306 -87.45 61.82 43.79
C LEU A 306 -87.27 61.91 42.27
N LEU A 307 -88.12 62.68 41.59
CA LEU A 307 -88.01 62.93 40.16
C LEU A 307 -86.70 63.66 39.81
N ARG A 308 -86.33 64.68 40.61
CA ARG A 308 -85.05 65.40 40.44
C ARG A 308 -83.84 64.50 40.63
N LEU A 309 -83.87 63.62 41.63
CA LEU A 309 -82.79 62.67 41.90
C LEU A 309 -82.63 61.65 40.76
N LYS A 310 -83.76 61.18 40.18
CA LYS A 310 -83.76 60.33 38.99
C LYS A 310 -83.20 61.05 37.75
N GLN A 311 -83.51 62.34 37.58
CA GLN A 311 -82.95 63.15 36.51
C GLN A 311 -81.44 63.37 36.69
N GLU A 312 -80.98 63.63 37.91
CA GLU A 312 -79.55 63.75 38.24
C GLU A 312 -78.80 62.44 38.00
N LEU A 313 -79.37 61.30 38.43
CA LEU A 313 -78.82 59.97 38.14
C LEU A 313 -78.67 59.74 36.63
N GLN A 314 -79.69 60.07 35.84
CA GLN A 314 -79.64 59.86 34.39
C GLN A 314 -78.58 60.76 33.72
N ALA A 315 -78.41 62.00 34.19
CA ALA A 315 -77.37 62.90 33.72
C ALA A 315 -75.97 62.36 34.05
N ASP A 316 -75.75 61.91 35.29
CA ASP A 316 -74.46 61.34 35.71
C ASP A 316 -74.15 60.00 35.03
N ILE A 317 -75.15 59.15 34.74
CA ILE A 317 -74.99 57.95 33.92
C ILE A 317 -74.51 58.33 32.51
N THR A 318 -75.10 59.37 31.92
CA THR A 318 -74.73 59.83 30.56
C THR A 318 -73.29 60.38 30.55
N LEU A 319 -72.91 61.14 31.58
CA LEU A 319 -71.53 61.62 31.75
C LEU A 319 -70.54 60.46 31.94
N LEU A 320 -70.89 59.49 32.77
CA LEU A 320 -70.10 58.27 32.99
C LEU A 320 -69.91 57.48 31.70
N GLN A 321 -70.98 57.30 30.91
CA GLN A 321 -70.92 56.62 29.61
C GLN A 321 -70.00 57.35 28.63
N ASN A 322 -70.15 58.67 28.51
CA ASN A 322 -69.31 59.48 27.63
C ASN A 322 -67.83 59.42 28.03
N GLU A 323 -67.51 59.52 29.33
CA GLU A 323 -66.14 59.44 29.80
C GLU A 323 -65.55 58.04 29.63
N THR A 324 -66.35 56.99 29.86
CA THR A 324 -65.95 55.60 29.61
C THR A 324 -65.67 55.36 28.12
N GLN A 325 -66.51 55.88 27.22
CA GLN A 325 -66.27 55.82 25.78
C GLN A 325 -65.00 56.57 25.37
N ARG A 326 -64.74 57.76 25.93
CA ARG A 326 -63.49 58.50 25.68
C ARG A 326 -62.27 57.72 26.15
N TYR A 327 -62.36 57.08 27.31
CA TYR A 327 -61.28 56.25 27.84
C TYR A 327 -61.03 55.01 26.97
N ILE A 328 -62.10 54.29 26.58
CA ILE A 328 -62.04 53.16 25.65
C ILE A 328 -61.42 53.60 24.31
N ALA A 329 -61.84 54.74 23.76
CA ALA A 329 -61.28 55.28 22.52
C ALA A 329 -59.77 55.56 22.66
N GLY A 330 -59.33 56.15 23.78
CA GLY A 330 -57.90 56.33 24.08
C GLY A 330 -57.13 55.02 24.18
N LYS A 331 -57.71 54.01 24.83
CA LYS A 331 -57.13 52.66 24.92
C LYS A 331 -57.09 51.96 23.56
N ARG A 332 -58.10 52.12 22.71
CA ARG A 332 -58.11 51.59 21.32
C ARG A 332 -57.01 52.23 20.47
N ILE A 333 -56.76 53.52 20.61
CA ILE A 333 -55.65 54.19 19.93
C ILE A 333 -54.30 53.61 20.40
N GLN A 334 -54.13 53.40 21.71
CA GLN A 334 -52.93 52.73 22.25
C GLN A 334 -52.78 51.30 21.71
N ALA A 335 -53.86 50.53 21.66
CA ALA A 335 -53.88 49.17 21.12
C ALA A 335 -53.54 49.13 19.62
N ALA A 336 -54.09 50.06 18.83
CA ALA A 336 -53.76 50.20 17.42
C ALA A 336 -52.28 50.54 17.19
N GLY A 337 -51.71 51.41 18.05
CA GLY A 337 -50.28 51.74 18.02
C GLY A 337 -49.39 50.54 18.35
N LEU A 338 -49.73 49.78 19.40
CA LEU A 338 -49.04 48.53 19.75
C LEU A 338 -49.15 47.47 18.64
N ASN A 339 -50.33 47.31 18.03
CA ASN A 339 -50.52 46.37 16.92
C ASN A 339 -49.66 46.76 15.70
N SER A 340 -49.58 48.06 15.39
CA SER A 340 -48.73 48.54 14.28
C SER A 340 -47.25 48.26 14.54
N MET A 341 -46.78 48.47 15.78
CA MET A 341 -45.41 48.09 16.16
C MET A 341 -45.17 46.58 16.11
N LEU A 342 -46.15 45.76 16.47
CA LEU A 342 -46.06 44.30 16.35
C LEU A 342 -45.96 43.87 14.89
N GLU A 343 -46.76 44.42 14.00
CA GLU A 343 -46.71 44.12 12.56
C GLU A 343 -45.35 44.51 11.94
N GLU A 344 -44.82 45.69 12.27
CA GLU A 344 -43.50 46.13 11.80
C GLU A 344 -42.40 45.18 12.31
N LEU A 345 -42.47 44.79 13.59
CA LEU A 345 -41.49 43.90 14.19
C LEU A 345 -41.59 42.47 13.65
N ASP A 346 -42.80 41.96 13.39
CA ASP A 346 -43.02 40.66 12.74
C ASP A 346 -42.43 40.64 11.33
N GLN A 347 -42.60 41.71 10.54
CA GLN A 347 -41.99 41.82 9.21
C GLN A 347 -40.45 41.85 9.28
N ALA A 348 -39.88 42.64 10.19
CA ALA A 348 -38.44 42.72 10.37
C ALA A 348 -37.83 41.37 10.80
N ILE A 349 -38.50 40.65 11.72
CA ILE A 349 -38.10 39.31 12.17
C ILE A 349 -38.15 38.31 11.01
N ALA A 350 -39.22 38.31 10.20
CA ALA A 350 -39.35 37.39 9.07
C ALA A 350 -38.25 37.60 8.02
N LEU A 351 -37.97 38.85 7.64
CA LEU A 351 -36.87 39.18 6.72
C LEU A 351 -35.51 38.74 7.27
N GLN A 352 -35.29 38.95 8.56
CA GLN A 352 -34.05 38.55 9.21
C GLN A 352 -33.89 37.03 9.30
N GLU A 353 -34.98 36.30 9.54
CA GLU A 353 -34.99 34.83 9.58
C GLU A 353 -34.67 34.23 8.21
N ASP A 354 -35.30 34.75 7.15
CA ASP A 354 -35.03 34.32 5.77
C ASP A 354 -33.57 34.59 5.36
N SER A 355 -33.04 35.76 5.72
CA SER A 355 -31.64 36.11 5.49
C SER A 355 -30.67 35.19 6.25
N LEU A 356 -30.96 34.89 7.53
CA LEU A 356 -30.16 33.96 8.33
C LEU A 356 -30.17 32.55 7.73
N ARG A 357 -31.34 32.07 7.31
CA ARG A 357 -31.51 30.73 6.73
C ARG A 357 -30.80 30.59 5.40
N SER A 358 -30.96 31.56 4.49
CA SER A 358 -30.30 31.57 3.19
C SER A 358 -28.78 31.65 3.32
N THR A 359 -28.27 32.54 4.18
CA THR A 359 -26.84 32.66 4.49
C THR A 359 -26.27 31.38 5.06
N ALA A 360 -26.98 30.71 5.98
CA ALA A 360 -26.53 29.44 6.56
C ALA A 360 -26.45 28.33 5.50
N GLN A 361 -27.42 28.26 4.59
CA GLN A 361 -27.42 27.30 3.48
C GLN A 361 -26.25 27.55 2.52
N LEU A 362 -26.06 28.81 2.08
CA LEU A 362 -24.95 29.19 1.20
C LEU A 362 -23.59 28.90 1.85
N ARG A 363 -23.43 29.21 3.13
CA ARG A 363 -22.21 28.90 3.89
C ARG A 363 -21.94 27.40 3.95
N SER A 364 -22.96 26.59 4.18
CA SER A 364 -22.82 25.13 4.21
C SER A 364 -22.37 24.59 2.86
N THR A 365 -22.98 25.05 1.76
CA THR A 365 -22.59 24.66 0.39
C THR A 365 -21.18 25.15 0.06
N TYR A 366 -20.84 26.38 0.41
CA TYR A 366 -19.49 26.92 0.27
C TYR A 366 -18.44 26.07 0.99
N ALA A 367 -18.68 25.78 2.27
CA ALA A 367 -17.78 24.97 3.08
C ALA A 367 -17.61 23.56 2.50
N PHE A 368 -18.68 22.97 1.98
CA PHE A 368 -18.62 21.68 1.30
C PHE A 368 -17.73 21.75 0.04
N LEU A 369 -18.00 22.69 -0.87
CA LEU A 369 -17.24 22.85 -2.12
C LEU A 369 -15.76 23.18 -1.86
N LYS A 370 -15.49 24.02 -0.85
CA LYS A 370 -14.13 24.37 -0.43
C LYS A 370 -13.37 23.15 0.10
N ASN A 371 -13.99 22.35 0.96
CA ASN A 371 -13.35 21.13 1.46
C ASN A 371 -13.12 20.11 0.34
N ASP A 372 -14.09 19.93 -0.56
CA ASP A 372 -13.96 19.07 -1.74
C ASP A 372 -12.78 19.48 -2.63
N TYR A 373 -12.63 20.79 -2.87
CA TYR A 373 -11.48 21.34 -3.61
C TYR A 373 -10.16 21.12 -2.87
N GLU A 374 -10.08 21.42 -1.57
CA GLU A 374 -8.85 21.25 -0.80
C GLU A 374 -8.42 19.77 -0.72
N LEU A 375 -9.38 18.85 -0.62
CA LEU A 375 -9.09 17.41 -0.67
C LEU A 375 -8.54 16.99 -2.03
N ALA A 376 -9.15 17.45 -3.13
CA ALA A 376 -8.68 17.17 -4.48
C ALA A 376 -7.30 17.78 -4.74
N ARG A 377 -7.06 18.99 -4.23
CA ARG A 377 -5.77 19.69 -4.31
C ARG A 377 -4.69 18.96 -3.52
N GLY A 378 -5.00 18.48 -2.32
CA GLY A 378 -4.10 17.66 -1.51
C GLY A 378 -3.71 16.36 -2.23
N ALA A 379 -4.70 15.63 -2.75
CA ALA A 379 -4.46 14.41 -3.51
C ALA A 379 -3.60 14.65 -4.76
N TYR A 380 -3.85 15.74 -5.49
CA TYR A 380 -3.02 16.15 -6.62
C TYR A 380 -1.58 16.48 -6.20
N ALA A 381 -1.39 17.26 -5.13
CA ALA A 381 -0.08 17.63 -4.63
C ALA A 381 0.75 16.38 -4.22
N ASP A 382 0.12 15.44 -3.52
CA ASP A 382 0.75 14.18 -3.11
C ASP A 382 1.13 13.31 -4.33
N ALA A 383 0.24 13.20 -5.31
CA ALA A 383 0.52 12.46 -6.54
C ALA A 383 1.62 13.12 -7.37
N SER A 384 1.62 14.45 -7.47
CA SER A 384 2.66 15.22 -8.16
C SER A 384 4.02 15.05 -7.50
N ALA A 385 4.08 15.03 -6.16
CA ALA A 385 5.31 14.76 -5.43
C ALA A 385 5.84 13.34 -5.72
N LYS A 386 4.96 12.33 -5.77
CA LYS A 386 5.33 10.95 -6.15
C LYS A 386 5.80 10.84 -7.59
N LEU A 387 5.15 11.55 -8.52
CA LEU A 387 5.60 11.59 -9.92
C LEU A 387 6.99 12.22 -10.04
N GLU A 388 7.25 13.30 -9.31
CA GLU A 388 8.56 13.95 -9.33
C GLU A 388 9.63 13.06 -8.69
N GLN A 389 9.31 12.35 -7.60
CA GLN A 389 10.18 11.30 -7.05
C GLN A 389 10.44 10.18 -8.06
N ALA A 390 9.40 9.69 -8.76
CA ALA A 390 9.55 8.69 -9.81
C ALA A 390 10.37 9.19 -11.00
N ARG A 391 10.22 10.48 -11.37
CA ARG A 391 11.02 11.14 -12.41
C ARG A 391 12.48 11.24 -11.98
N GLN A 392 12.75 11.65 -10.74
CA GLN A 392 14.10 11.71 -10.20
C GLN A 392 14.73 10.32 -10.18
N ALA A 393 14.02 9.31 -9.67
CA ALA A 393 14.43 7.92 -9.70
C ALA A 393 14.68 7.42 -11.14
N ASN A 394 13.90 7.85 -12.13
CA ASN A 394 14.09 7.52 -13.54
C ASN A 394 15.31 8.24 -14.14
N SER A 395 15.51 9.52 -13.81
CA SER A 395 16.68 10.31 -14.26
C SER A 395 17.98 9.90 -13.59
N LEU A 396 17.90 9.37 -12.37
CA LEU A 396 18.98 8.79 -11.59
C LEU A 396 19.09 7.27 -11.79
N SER A 397 18.24 6.68 -12.65
CA SER A 397 18.13 5.24 -12.88
C SER A 397 19.39 4.70 -13.55
N ARG A 398 20.45 4.60 -12.75
CA ARG A 398 21.35 3.47 -12.82
C ARG A 398 20.51 2.27 -12.42
N PRO A 399 20.54 1.17 -13.17
CA PRO A 399 19.89 -0.06 -12.76
C PRO A 399 20.25 -0.34 -11.30
N ASP A 400 19.25 -0.59 -10.42
CA ASP A 400 19.49 -1.04 -9.03
C ASP A 400 20.45 -2.24 -9.02
N LEU A 401 20.41 -3.00 -10.11
CA LEU A 401 21.25 -4.13 -10.41
C LEU A 401 22.08 -3.89 -11.68
N ILE A 402 23.37 -3.60 -11.52
CA ILE A 402 24.29 -3.48 -12.65
C ILE A 402 24.93 -4.84 -12.91
N VAL A 403 24.63 -5.43 -14.07
CA VAL A 403 25.28 -6.65 -14.54
C VAL A 403 26.37 -6.28 -15.53
N THR A 404 27.62 -6.46 -15.13
CA THR A 404 28.79 -6.12 -15.96
C THR A 404 29.43 -7.40 -16.50
N LEU A 405 29.72 -7.42 -17.80
CA LEU A 405 30.54 -8.47 -18.39
C LEU A 405 32.00 -8.22 -17.99
N VAL A 406 32.56 -9.12 -17.18
CA VAL A 406 33.93 -9.01 -16.66
C VAL A 406 34.90 -9.70 -17.60
N ASP A 407 34.67 -10.99 -17.88
CA ASP A 407 35.51 -11.76 -18.80
C ASP A 407 34.64 -12.23 -19.98
N PRO A 408 34.86 -11.72 -21.20
CA PRO A 408 34.15 -12.19 -22.37
C PRO A 408 34.55 -13.62 -22.73
N ALA A 409 33.65 -14.32 -23.44
CA ALA A 409 33.95 -15.63 -24.00
C ALA A 409 35.20 -15.56 -24.91
N THR A 410 36.07 -16.57 -24.81
CA THR A 410 37.23 -16.74 -25.70
C THR A 410 37.25 -18.14 -26.29
N ILE A 411 37.85 -18.29 -27.47
CA ILE A 411 37.93 -19.61 -28.13
C ILE A 411 38.90 -20.49 -27.33
N PRO A 412 38.45 -21.64 -26.80
CA PRO A 412 39.31 -22.53 -26.04
C PRO A 412 40.36 -23.18 -26.94
N SER A 413 41.63 -23.01 -26.60
CA SER A 413 42.77 -23.57 -27.35
C SER A 413 43.14 -24.99 -26.92
N THR A 414 42.72 -25.42 -25.73
CA THR A 414 43.01 -26.75 -25.18
C THR A 414 41.73 -27.52 -24.82
N PRO A 415 41.72 -28.85 -24.99
CA PRO A 415 40.57 -29.66 -24.60
C PRO A 415 40.46 -29.75 -23.08
N TYR A 416 39.25 -29.52 -22.56
CA TYR A 416 38.93 -29.58 -21.14
C TYR A 416 38.70 -31.03 -20.66
N LYS A 417 38.12 -31.88 -21.52
CA LYS A 417 37.85 -33.30 -21.23
C LYS A 417 38.14 -34.18 -22.45
N PRO A 418 38.53 -35.46 -22.27
CA PRO A 418 38.94 -36.08 -20.99
C PRO A 418 40.38 -35.68 -20.59
N ASN A 419 40.73 -35.83 -19.31
CA ASN A 419 42.11 -35.67 -18.85
C ASN A 419 42.95 -36.86 -19.36
N ARG A 420 43.46 -36.75 -20.59
CA ARG A 420 44.20 -37.82 -21.29
C ARG A 420 45.40 -38.31 -20.47
N PHE A 421 46.14 -37.40 -19.85
CA PHE A 421 47.26 -37.74 -18.99
C PHE A 421 46.82 -38.55 -17.75
N GLY A 422 45.73 -38.12 -17.11
CA GLY A 422 45.12 -38.85 -15.99
C GLY A 422 44.67 -40.27 -16.37
N LEU A 423 44.04 -40.44 -17.54
CA LEU A 423 43.61 -41.77 -18.02
C LEU A 423 44.79 -42.72 -18.29
N VAL A 424 45.88 -42.21 -18.86
CA VAL A 424 47.08 -43.02 -19.13
C VAL A 424 47.76 -43.46 -17.84
N ILE A 425 47.89 -42.55 -16.86
CA ILE A 425 48.43 -42.88 -15.54
C ILE A 425 47.52 -43.90 -14.83
N LEU A 426 46.21 -43.69 -14.86
CA LEU A 426 45.25 -44.61 -14.27
C LEU A 426 45.37 -46.00 -14.92
N GLY A 427 45.45 -46.08 -16.24
CA GLY A 427 45.66 -47.33 -16.97
C GLY A 427 46.95 -48.05 -16.58
N LEU A 428 48.04 -47.32 -16.34
CA LEU A 428 49.32 -47.88 -15.91
C LEU A 428 49.21 -48.54 -14.52
N PHE A 429 48.67 -47.80 -13.54
CA PHE A 429 48.54 -48.30 -12.16
C PHE A 429 47.52 -49.43 -12.06
N LEU A 430 46.37 -49.26 -12.69
CA LEU A 430 45.29 -50.25 -12.67
C LEU A 430 45.72 -51.53 -13.41
N GLY A 431 46.50 -51.39 -14.47
CA GLY A 431 47.05 -52.53 -15.21
C GLY A 431 48.11 -53.31 -14.43
N LEU A 432 49.02 -52.63 -13.73
CA LEU A 432 49.99 -53.29 -12.84
C LEU A 432 49.26 -54.02 -11.71
N PHE A 433 48.28 -53.35 -11.09
CA PHE A 433 47.49 -53.92 -10.01
C PHE A 433 46.71 -55.18 -10.45
N LEU A 434 46.00 -55.11 -11.58
CA LEU A 434 45.28 -56.26 -12.13
C LEU A 434 46.22 -57.37 -12.58
N GLY A 435 47.38 -57.04 -13.15
CA GLY A 435 48.41 -58.01 -13.50
C GLY A 435 48.90 -58.81 -12.30
N LEU A 436 49.30 -58.11 -11.22
CA LEU A 436 49.71 -58.75 -9.96
C LEU A 436 48.55 -59.55 -9.35
N SER A 437 47.36 -58.96 -9.23
CA SER A 437 46.19 -59.60 -8.63
C SER A 437 45.84 -60.91 -9.35
N THR A 438 45.93 -60.92 -10.69
CA THR A 438 45.65 -62.13 -11.48
C THR A 438 46.70 -63.20 -11.26
N ALA A 439 47.99 -62.82 -11.17
CA ALA A 439 49.07 -63.75 -10.88
C ALA A 439 48.93 -64.39 -9.48
N PHE A 440 48.65 -63.59 -8.46
CA PHE A 440 48.39 -64.10 -7.11
C PHE A 440 47.14 -64.98 -7.03
N THR A 441 46.07 -64.61 -7.73
CA THR A 441 44.84 -65.41 -7.75
C THR A 441 45.08 -66.76 -8.41
N LEU A 442 45.79 -66.79 -9.55
CA LEU A 442 46.11 -68.04 -10.23
C LEU A 442 47.03 -68.92 -9.40
N ASP A 443 48.05 -68.34 -8.74
CA ASP A 443 48.95 -69.12 -7.89
C ASP A 443 48.25 -69.65 -6.62
N TYR A 444 47.33 -68.87 -6.03
CA TYR A 444 46.51 -69.33 -4.90
C TYR A 444 45.64 -70.56 -5.25
N PHE A 445 45.16 -70.66 -6.49
CA PHE A 445 44.38 -71.81 -6.95
C PHE A 445 45.24 -72.95 -7.52
N ASP A 446 46.53 -72.71 -7.77
CA ASP A 446 47.46 -73.70 -8.29
C ASP A 446 48.06 -74.55 -7.16
N HIS A 447 47.63 -75.81 -7.07
CA HIS A 447 48.07 -76.75 -6.02
C HIS A 447 49.34 -77.55 -6.40
N SER A 448 50.14 -77.06 -7.36
CA SER A 448 51.34 -77.77 -7.82
C SER A 448 52.55 -77.52 -6.89
N ILE A 449 53.33 -78.57 -6.58
CA ILE A 449 54.58 -78.47 -5.79
C ILE A 449 55.65 -77.81 -6.66
N LYS A 450 56.06 -76.58 -6.32
CA LYS A 450 56.96 -75.76 -7.16
C LYS A 450 58.31 -75.45 -6.51
N THR A 451 58.39 -75.52 -5.19
CA THR A 451 59.63 -75.26 -4.44
C THR A 451 60.09 -76.49 -3.65
N PRO A 452 61.41 -76.65 -3.41
CA PRO A 452 61.92 -77.74 -2.58
C PRO A 452 61.40 -77.67 -1.14
N GLU A 453 61.00 -76.49 -0.65
CA GLU A 453 60.35 -76.30 0.65
C GLU A 453 58.90 -76.83 0.70
N ASP A 454 58.19 -76.90 -0.44
CA ASP A 454 56.84 -77.47 -0.51
C ASP A 454 56.85 -78.99 -0.25
N ILE A 455 57.94 -79.68 -0.63
CA ILE A 455 58.13 -81.13 -0.41
C ILE A 455 58.28 -81.42 1.09
N ASP A 456 59.03 -80.59 1.81
CA ASP A 456 59.24 -80.72 3.26
C ASP A 456 57.93 -80.48 4.02
N ARG A 457 57.10 -79.54 3.56
CA ARG A 457 55.81 -79.15 4.19
C ARG A 457 54.67 -80.15 3.97
N TRP A 458 54.60 -80.79 2.80
CA TRP A 458 53.49 -81.67 2.44
C TRP A 458 53.81 -83.17 2.60
N CYS A 459 55.10 -83.55 2.57
CA CYS A 459 55.51 -84.95 2.52
C CYS A 459 56.43 -85.39 3.68
N ASP A 460 56.84 -84.49 4.60
CA ASP A 460 57.61 -84.79 5.82
C ASP A 460 58.90 -85.63 5.55
N LEU A 461 59.48 -85.46 4.36
CA LEU A 461 60.61 -86.24 3.85
C LEU A 461 61.85 -85.35 3.70
N PRO A 462 63.03 -85.77 4.21
CA PRO A 462 64.24 -84.96 4.16
C PRO A 462 64.71 -84.77 2.71
N LEU A 463 64.90 -83.51 2.31
CA LEU A 463 65.41 -83.14 0.99
C LEU A 463 66.86 -83.60 0.81
N LEU A 464 67.08 -84.62 -0.03
CA LEU A 464 68.40 -85.23 -0.26
C LEU A 464 69.28 -84.49 -1.29
N GLY A 465 68.70 -83.58 -2.07
CA GLY A 465 69.42 -82.74 -3.04
C GLY A 465 68.50 -82.14 -4.11
N SER A 466 68.87 -80.98 -4.66
CA SER A 466 68.16 -80.34 -5.77
C SER A 466 69.00 -80.37 -7.05
N LEU A 467 68.37 -80.75 -8.16
CA LEU A 467 68.97 -80.66 -9.50
C LEU A 467 68.49 -79.36 -10.15
N PRO A 468 69.39 -78.46 -10.58
CA PRO A 468 68.99 -77.22 -11.23
C PRO A 468 68.39 -77.52 -12.60
N HIS A 469 67.12 -77.18 -12.79
CA HIS A 469 66.50 -77.19 -14.11
C HIS A 469 66.98 -75.97 -14.89
N THR A 470 67.80 -76.20 -15.91
CA THR A 470 68.19 -75.17 -16.88
C THR A 470 67.31 -75.34 -18.11
N GLU A 471 66.28 -74.50 -18.24
CA GLU A 471 65.55 -74.39 -19.51
C GLU A 471 66.46 -73.73 -20.55
N THR A 472 66.47 -74.28 -21.77
CA THR A 472 67.13 -73.71 -22.96
C THR A 472 66.17 -72.82 -23.73
#